data_AF-A0A0D0CHU1-F1
#
_entry.id   AF-A0A0D0CHU1-F1
#
_cell.length_a   1.000
_cell.length_b   1.000
_cell.length_c   1.000
_cell.angle_alpha   90.00
_cell.angle_beta   90.00
_cell.angle_gamma   90.00
#
_symmetry.space_group_name_H-M   'P 1'
#
loop_
_entity.id
_entity.type
_entity.pdbx_description
1 polymer ?
#
loop_
_entity_poly.entity_id
_entity_poly.type
_entity_poly.pdbx_seq_one_letter_code
_entity_poly.pdbx_strand_id
1 'polypeptide(L)'
;MYTPDTVSGGTFASSPLHQFFTRDVASSLTPNSTQRTTLIVAGCYILVIGILWHIPILSWLIYPFKLLTVGFHEMSHAFAGLLTCAHIHSIELDPDEGGATRMSGGISSITLPAGYLGSSLIGAALIACGFDTNASKVASLVLAVFFLFTLWWARRDWLTWVLILGMSGLIVLFWFVAGGVALRYLVLFIGVMSCLYCLWDIIDDTISRKVNSSDASQFAKICGCCPSQVWGVLWLFISFAFFIAGVLVGLAAFKESAAQQKQDSSVFLPVPGSSGALSTAPSVGGLVIAAVLGLVGVL
;
A
#
# COMPACT_ATOMS: atom_id res chain seq x y z
N MET A 1 -58.45 -20.93 46.59
CA MET A 1 -57.18 -21.68 46.74
C MET A 1 -56.70 -22.06 45.35
N TYR A 2 -55.88 -21.21 44.73
CA TYR A 2 -54.83 -21.50 43.73
C TYR A 2 -54.30 -20.14 43.23
N THR A 3 -53.05 -19.81 43.52
CA THR A 3 -52.29 -18.71 42.90
C THR A 3 -50.96 -19.31 42.45
N PRO A 4 -50.53 -19.14 41.18
CA PRO A 4 -49.32 -19.75 40.66
C PRO A 4 -48.08 -18.92 41.01
N ASP A 5 -46.98 -19.62 41.28
CA ASP A 5 -45.66 -19.05 41.59
C ASP A 5 -45.04 -18.33 40.39
N THR A 6 -44.57 -17.11 40.62
CA THR A 6 -43.73 -16.34 39.69
C THR A 6 -42.28 -16.82 39.75
N VAL A 7 -41.82 -17.43 38.66
CA VAL A 7 -40.40 -17.79 38.46
C VAL A 7 -39.58 -16.51 38.35
N SER A 8 -38.66 -16.34 39.30
CA SER A 8 -37.66 -15.29 39.36
C SER A 8 -36.73 -15.32 38.12
N GLY A 9 -36.83 -14.28 37.28
CA GLY A 9 -35.90 -14.04 36.17
C GLY A 9 -34.50 -13.75 36.67
N GLY A 10 -33.60 -14.72 36.52
CA GLY A 10 -32.18 -14.58 36.81
C GLY A 10 -31.56 -13.48 35.94
N THR A 11 -30.98 -12.49 36.60
CA THR A 11 -30.16 -11.43 36.01
C THR A 11 -28.86 -12.07 35.55
N PHE A 12 -28.75 -12.41 34.26
CA PHE A 12 -27.47 -12.77 33.67
C PHE A 12 -26.61 -11.50 33.62
N ALA A 13 -25.71 -11.39 34.59
CA ALA A 13 -24.68 -10.37 34.64
C ALA A 13 -23.89 -10.37 33.31
N SER A 14 -23.92 -9.23 32.62
CA SER A 14 -23.10 -8.97 31.44
C SER A 14 -21.62 -9.04 31.83
N SER A 15 -20.96 -10.11 31.41
CA SER A 15 -19.53 -10.31 31.66
C SER A 15 -18.72 -9.20 30.93
N PRO A 16 -17.74 -8.54 31.58
CA PRO A 16 -16.95 -7.45 30.98
C PRO A 16 -16.19 -7.85 29.70
N LEU A 17 -15.99 -9.15 29.46
CA LEU A 17 -15.44 -9.68 28.22
C LEU A 17 -16.33 -9.44 26.99
N HIS A 18 -17.63 -9.23 27.15
CA HIS A 18 -18.55 -8.97 26.04
C HIS A 18 -18.55 -7.49 25.58
N GLN A 19 -18.10 -6.56 26.44
CA GLN A 19 -17.98 -5.14 26.07
C GLN A 19 -16.79 -4.84 25.15
N PHE A 20 -15.83 -5.77 25.03
CA PHE A 20 -14.64 -5.56 24.19
C PHE A 20 -14.88 -5.83 22.70
N PHE A 21 -16.02 -6.40 22.28
CA PHE A 21 -16.20 -6.92 20.92
C PHE A 21 -17.37 -6.35 20.10
N THR A 22 -18.12 -5.38 20.60
CA THR A 22 -19.15 -4.71 19.79
C THR A 22 -18.89 -3.23 19.69
N ARG A 23 -17.78 -2.83 19.04
CA ARG A 23 -17.85 -1.59 18.28
C ARG A 23 -18.86 -1.85 17.19
N ASP A 24 -20.00 -1.18 17.26
CA ASP A 24 -21.02 -1.29 16.23
C ASP A 24 -20.37 -1.05 14.86
N VAL A 25 -20.56 -1.98 13.91
CA VAL A 25 -19.91 -1.93 12.59
C VAL A 25 -20.24 -0.61 11.90
N ALA A 26 -21.46 -0.10 12.09
CA ALA A 26 -21.85 1.20 11.56
C ALA A 26 -21.02 2.33 12.18
N SER A 27 -20.81 2.34 13.51
CA SER A 27 -19.91 3.29 14.17
C SER A 27 -18.45 3.22 13.67
N SER A 28 -17.96 2.01 13.37
CA SER A 28 -16.58 1.81 12.90
C SER A 28 -16.38 2.27 11.46
N LEU A 29 -17.39 2.12 10.61
CA LEU A 29 -17.31 2.46 9.18
C LEU A 29 -17.81 3.87 8.86
N THR A 30 -18.53 4.52 9.78
CA THR A 30 -18.96 5.91 9.58
C THR A 30 -17.73 6.85 9.58
N PRO A 31 -17.49 7.60 8.48
CA PRO A 31 -16.33 8.46 8.37
C PRO A 31 -16.48 9.73 9.23
N ASN A 32 -15.43 10.08 9.98
CA ASN A 32 -15.32 11.39 10.60
C ASN A 32 -14.99 12.48 9.54
N SER A 33 -14.88 13.76 9.95
CA SER A 33 -14.58 14.85 9.01
C SER A 33 -13.24 14.70 8.27
N THR A 34 -12.21 14.18 8.94
CA THR A 34 -10.87 13.96 8.37
C THR A 34 -10.86 12.80 7.37
N GLN A 35 -11.54 11.71 7.72
CA GLN A 35 -11.74 10.56 6.84
C GLN A 35 -12.59 10.96 5.62
N ARG A 36 -13.64 11.77 5.81
CA ARG A 36 -14.45 12.30 4.71
C ARG A 36 -13.60 13.11 3.73
N THR A 37 -12.72 13.99 4.21
CA THR A 37 -11.78 14.70 3.33
C THR A 37 -10.89 13.72 2.56
N THR A 38 -10.33 12.71 3.24
CA THR A 38 -9.48 11.69 2.60
C THR A 38 -10.24 10.91 1.51
N LEU A 39 -11.50 10.53 1.76
CA LEU A 39 -12.37 9.88 0.78
C LEU A 39 -12.68 10.79 -0.42
N ILE A 40 -12.97 12.08 -0.19
CA ILE A 40 -13.20 13.05 -1.26
C ILE A 40 -11.95 13.18 -2.13
N VAL A 41 -10.77 13.31 -1.51
CA VAL A 41 -9.49 13.38 -2.23
C VAL A 41 -9.24 12.11 -3.05
N ALA A 42 -9.47 10.92 -2.47
CA ALA A 42 -9.35 9.65 -3.19
C ALA A 42 -10.33 9.57 -4.39
N GLY A 43 -11.57 10.02 -4.20
CA GLY A 43 -12.57 10.15 -5.27
C GLY A 43 -12.10 11.09 -6.39
N CYS A 44 -11.53 12.25 -6.03
CA CYS A 44 -10.93 13.17 -6.98
C CYS A 44 -9.75 12.51 -7.72
N TYR A 45 -8.89 11.74 -7.04
CA TYR A 45 -7.80 11.01 -7.69
C TYR A 45 -8.32 10.03 -8.73
N ILE A 46 -9.37 9.25 -8.43
CA ILE A 46 -9.97 8.32 -9.40
C ILE A 46 -10.43 9.07 -10.66
N LEU A 47 -11.16 10.19 -10.49
CA LEU A 47 -11.65 10.99 -11.61
C LEU A 47 -10.50 11.60 -12.42
N VAL A 48 -9.53 12.20 -11.74
CA VAL A 48 -8.38 12.85 -12.39
C VAL A 48 -7.56 11.80 -13.14
N ILE A 49 -7.17 10.69 -12.50
CA ILE A 49 -6.41 9.61 -13.15
C ILE A 49 -7.17 9.11 -14.39
N GLY A 50 -8.48 8.87 -14.28
CA GLY A 50 -9.30 8.45 -15.41
C GLY A 50 -9.31 9.44 -16.58
N ILE A 51 -9.42 10.74 -16.30
CA ILE A 51 -9.34 11.78 -17.35
C ILE A 51 -7.93 11.85 -17.96
N LEU A 52 -6.89 11.88 -17.11
CA LEU A 52 -5.50 11.98 -17.52
C LEU A 52 -5.07 10.80 -18.41
N TRP A 53 -5.63 9.63 -18.17
CA TRP A 53 -5.36 8.42 -18.95
C TRP A 53 -5.77 8.55 -20.42
N HIS A 54 -6.89 9.22 -20.69
CA HIS A 54 -7.45 9.32 -22.04
C HIS A 54 -6.93 10.52 -22.85
N ILE A 55 -6.16 11.43 -22.24
CA ILE A 55 -5.62 12.62 -22.91
C ILE A 55 -4.12 12.38 -23.20
N PRO A 56 -3.70 12.15 -24.47
CA PRO A 56 -2.34 11.70 -24.81
C PRO A 56 -1.20 12.62 -24.37
N ILE A 57 -1.44 13.92 -24.25
CA ILE A 57 -0.42 14.89 -23.80
C ILE A 57 -0.32 14.87 -22.27
N LEU A 58 -1.45 14.67 -21.59
CA LEU A 58 -1.56 14.78 -20.15
C LEU A 58 -1.25 13.44 -19.44
N SER A 59 -1.32 12.32 -20.16
CA SER A 59 -0.88 11.01 -19.69
C SER A 59 0.61 11.00 -19.34
N TRP A 60 1.44 11.83 -19.99
CA TRP A 60 2.86 12.01 -19.65
C TRP A 60 3.08 12.50 -18.20
N LEU A 61 2.11 13.18 -17.60
CA LEU A 61 2.20 13.62 -16.21
C LEU A 61 2.10 12.45 -15.22
N ILE A 62 1.26 11.45 -15.54
CA ILE A 62 1.06 10.26 -14.70
C ILE A 62 1.97 9.09 -15.08
N TYR A 63 2.66 9.19 -16.22
CA TYR A 63 3.59 8.19 -16.74
C TYR A 63 4.59 7.63 -15.70
N PRO A 64 5.33 8.46 -14.92
CA PRO A 64 6.23 7.89 -13.92
C PRO A 64 5.49 7.08 -12.85
N PHE A 65 4.26 7.45 -12.50
CA PHE A 65 3.44 6.67 -11.55
C PHE A 65 2.90 5.39 -12.17
N LYS A 66 2.58 5.37 -13.47
CA LYS A 66 2.25 4.14 -14.19
C LYS A 66 3.42 3.15 -14.20
N LEU A 67 4.63 3.62 -14.51
CA LEU A 67 5.82 2.77 -14.44
C LEU A 67 6.09 2.26 -13.01
N LEU A 68 5.83 3.09 -12.00
CA LEU A 68 5.94 2.66 -10.60
C LEU A 68 4.96 1.51 -10.29
N THR A 69 3.73 1.56 -10.80
CA THR A 69 2.74 0.51 -10.60
C THR A 69 3.10 -0.78 -11.34
N VAL A 70 3.67 -0.68 -12.54
CA VAL A 70 4.28 -1.83 -13.23
C VAL A 70 5.45 -2.39 -12.41
N GLY A 71 6.27 -1.53 -11.80
CA GLY A 71 7.31 -1.96 -10.86
C GLY A 71 6.77 -2.77 -9.68
N PHE A 72 5.62 -2.39 -9.12
CA PHE A 72 4.94 -3.18 -8.08
C PHE A 72 4.45 -4.54 -8.59
N HIS A 73 3.97 -4.59 -9.84
CA HIS A 73 3.55 -5.82 -10.51
C HIS A 73 4.72 -6.80 -10.66
N GLU A 74 5.81 -6.36 -11.29
CA GLU A 74 6.99 -7.20 -11.51
C GLU A 74 7.65 -7.68 -10.22
N MET A 75 7.77 -6.79 -9.24
CA MET A 75 8.29 -7.17 -7.94
C MET A 75 7.41 -8.18 -7.20
N SER A 76 6.10 -8.19 -7.44
CA SER A 76 5.20 -9.17 -6.86
C SER A 76 5.42 -10.56 -7.46
N HIS A 77 5.71 -10.66 -8.76
CA HIS A 77 6.20 -11.90 -9.36
C HIS A 77 7.50 -12.36 -8.70
N ALA A 78 8.48 -11.47 -8.56
CA ALA A 78 9.77 -11.79 -7.97
C ALA A 78 9.64 -12.28 -6.52
N PHE A 79 8.81 -11.60 -5.71
CA PHE A 79 8.58 -11.98 -4.32
C PHE A 79 7.87 -13.32 -4.19
N ALA A 80 6.79 -13.55 -4.96
CA ALA A 80 6.12 -14.86 -5.01
C ALA A 80 7.06 -15.96 -5.52
N GLY A 81 7.93 -15.63 -6.48
CA GLY A 81 8.99 -16.51 -6.95
C GLY A 81 9.91 -16.93 -5.82
N LEU A 82 10.47 -15.99 -5.06
CA LEU A 82 11.33 -16.29 -3.91
C LEU A 82 10.64 -17.17 -2.87
N LEU A 83 9.38 -16.89 -2.53
CA LEU A 83 8.59 -17.69 -1.60
C LEU A 83 8.33 -19.12 -2.10
N THR A 84 8.35 -19.32 -3.42
CA THR A 84 8.20 -20.63 -4.07
C THR A 84 9.53 -21.23 -4.52
N CYS A 85 10.65 -20.73 -3.98
CA CYS A 85 12.02 -21.18 -4.25
C CYS A 85 12.51 -20.95 -5.70
N ALA A 86 11.99 -19.93 -6.38
CA ALA A 86 12.53 -19.46 -7.65
C ALA A 86 13.82 -18.66 -7.46
N HIS A 87 14.69 -18.70 -8.47
CA HIS A 87 15.85 -17.82 -8.59
C HIS A 87 15.53 -16.64 -9.52
N ILE A 88 15.57 -15.42 -8.99
CA ILE A 88 15.28 -14.19 -9.75
C ILE A 88 16.54 -13.70 -10.47
N HIS A 89 16.48 -13.59 -11.80
CA HIS A 89 17.61 -13.19 -12.65
C HIS A 89 17.67 -11.69 -12.89
N SER A 90 16.54 -11.07 -13.26
CA SER A 90 16.41 -9.63 -13.46
C SER A 90 14.96 -9.18 -13.43
N ILE A 91 14.77 -7.89 -13.17
CA ILE A 91 13.53 -7.15 -13.39
C ILE A 91 13.85 -6.02 -14.38
N GLU A 92 13.00 -5.84 -15.38
CA GLU A 92 13.14 -4.82 -16.42
C GLU A 92 11.80 -4.05 -16.53
N LEU A 93 11.87 -2.71 -16.62
CA LEU A 93 10.73 -1.87 -16.94
C LEU A 93 10.86 -1.38 -18.39
N ASP A 94 9.76 -1.45 -19.14
CA ASP A 94 9.68 -1.02 -20.52
C ASP A 94 9.09 0.40 -20.60
N PRO A 95 9.67 1.31 -21.41
CA PRO A 95 9.10 2.63 -21.65
C PRO A 95 7.64 2.62 -22.11
N ASP A 96 7.17 1.56 -22.78
CA ASP A 96 5.80 1.42 -23.27
C ASP A 96 4.83 0.88 -22.19
N GLU A 97 5.09 1.22 -20.92
CA GLU A 97 4.24 0.88 -19.76
C GLU A 97 4.16 -0.65 -19.48
N GLY A 98 5.18 -1.40 -19.93
CA GLY A 98 5.33 -2.84 -19.71
C GLY A 98 6.47 -3.19 -18.73
N GLY A 99 6.57 -4.47 -18.37
CA GLY A 99 7.59 -4.98 -17.46
C GLY A 99 7.91 -6.45 -17.74
N ALA A 100 9.07 -6.91 -17.25
CA ALA A 100 9.43 -8.30 -17.33
C ALA A 100 10.28 -8.76 -16.13
N THR A 101 9.80 -9.77 -15.43
CA THR A 101 10.54 -10.49 -14.39
C THR A 101 11.09 -11.80 -14.93
N ARG A 102 12.41 -11.87 -15.08
CA ARG A 102 13.09 -13.10 -15.51
C ARG A 102 13.45 -13.93 -14.28
N MET A 103 12.89 -15.14 -14.18
CA MET A 103 13.17 -16.07 -13.09
C MET A 103 13.25 -17.52 -13.58
N SER A 104 13.90 -18.39 -12.81
CA SER A 104 13.93 -19.84 -13.03
C SER A 104 13.49 -20.60 -11.77
N GLY A 105 12.76 -21.70 -11.93
CA GLY A 105 12.11 -22.38 -10.81
C GLY A 105 10.87 -21.63 -10.32
N GLY A 106 10.41 -21.95 -9.12
CA GLY A 106 9.15 -21.43 -8.57
C GLY A 106 7.92 -22.22 -9.01
N ILE A 107 6.77 -21.84 -8.45
CA ILE A 107 5.47 -22.41 -8.79
C ILE A 107 4.70 -21.38 -9.63
N SER A 108 4.64 -21.58 -10.94
CA SER A 108 4.00 -20.63 -11.88
C SER A 108 2.53 -20.34 -11.55
N SER A 109 1.81 -21.30 -10.96
CA SER A 109 0.43 -21.11 -10.51
C SER A 109 0.29 -20.11 -9.36
N ILE A 110 1.38 -19.76 -8.67
CA ILE A 110 1.42 -18.73 -7.63
C ILE A 110 2.06 -17.46 -8.18
N THR A 111 3.13 -17.58 -8.95
CA THR A 111 3.88 -16.41 -9.43
C THR A 111 3.10 -15.61 -10.46
N LEU A 112 2.40 -16.22 -11.42
CA LEU A 112 1.65 -15.52 -12.45
C LEU A 112 0.51 -14.63 -11.90
N PRO A 113 -0.39 -15.10 -11.03
CA PRO A 113 -1.40 -14.20 -10.45
C PRO A 113 -0.78 -13.14 -9.51
N ALA A 114 0.44 -13.35 -9.01
CA ALA A 114 1.05 -12.45 -8.03
C ALA A 114 1.30 -11.05 -8.60
N GLY A 115 1.50 -10.88 -9.91
CA GLY A 115 1.68 -9.55 -10.51
C GLY A 115 0.48 -8.64 -10.23
N TYR A 116 -0.68 -9.01 -10.77
CA TYR A 116 -1.92 -8.24 -10.59
C TYR A 116 -2.38 -8.21 -9.12
N LEU A 117 -2.39 -9.36 -8.44
CA LEU A 117 -2.92 -9.44 -7.08
C LEU A 117 -1.99 -8.77 -6.05
N GLY A 118 -0.68 -8.86 -6.26
CA GLY A 118 0.32 -8.25 -5.39
C GLY A 118 0.36 -6.73 -5.55
N SER A 119 0.37 -6.22 -6.78
CA SER A 119 0.34 -4.77 -7.04
C SER A 119 -0.95 -4.11 -6.53
N SER A 120 -2.10 -4.77 -6.66
CA SER A 120 -3.36 -4.30 -6.09
C SER A 120 -3.40 -4.39 -4.56
N LEU A 121 -2.81 -5.42 -3.95
CA LEU A 121 -2.67 -5.53 -2.50
C LEU A 121 -1.75 -4.44 -1.92
N ILE A 122 -0.61 -4.18 -2.57
CA ILE A 122 0.30 -3.07 -2.22
C ILE A 122 -0.47 -1.75 -2.32
N GLY A 123 -1.21 -1.55 -3.42
CA GLY A 123 -2.07 -0.39 -3.60
C GLY A 123 -3.07 -0.20 -2.46
N ALA A 124 -3.77 -1.27 -2.07
CA ALA A 124 -4.73 -1.26 -0.98
C ALA A 124 -4.08 -0.93 0.38
N ALA A 125 -2.90 -1.46 0.66
CA ALA A 125 -2.14 -1.15 1.86
C ALA A 125 -1.74 0.33 1.91
N LEU A 126 -1.27 0.89 0.78
CA LEU A 126 -0.94 2.31 0.68
C LEU A 126 -2.17 3.21 0.81
N ILE A 127 -3.32 2.80 0.25
CA ILE A 127 -4.60 3.51 0.46
C ILE A 127 -4.94 3.56 1.95
N ALA A 128 -4.87 2.42 2.65
CA ALA A 128 -5.15 2.35 4.08
C ALA A 128 -4.21 3.26 4.87
N CYS A 129 -2.90 3.21 4.60
CA CYS A 129 -1.91 4.09 5.23
C CYS A 129 -2.14 5.57 4.92
N GLY A 130 -2.74 5.91 3.78
CA GLY A 130 -3.10 7.28 3.39
C GLY A 130 -4.16 7.95 4.28
N PHE A 131 -4.82 7.22 5.18
CA PHE A 131 -5.75 7.78 6.17
C PHE A 131 -5.06 8.40 7.38
N ASP A 132 -3.78 8.08 7.63
CA ASP A 132 -3.02 8.61 8.76
C ASP A 132 -1.60 9.06 8.36
N THR A 133 -1.12 10.12 9.03
CA THR A 133 0.17 10.73 8.71
C THR A 133 1.34 9.84 9.16
N ASN A 134 1.25 9.22 10.33
CA ASN A 134 2.30 8.34 10.84
C ASN A 134 2.34 7.01 10.08
N ALA A 135 1.17 6.45 9.77
CA ALA A 135 1.05 5.28 8.92
C ALA A 135 1.66 5.53 7.53
N SER A 136 1.44 6.70 6.93
CA SER A 136 2.05 7.08 5.65
C SER A 136 3.57 7.27 5.73
N LYS A 137 4.09 7.81 6.84
CA LYS A 137 5.54 7.85 7.09
C LYS A 137 6.13 6.43 7.11
N VAL A 138 5.55 5.52 7.88
CA VAL A 138 5.99 4.11 7.93
C VAL A 138 5.88 3.46 6.55
N ALA A 139 4.76 3.64 5.84
CA ALA A 139 4.56 3.10 4.50
C ALA A 139 5.64 3.56 3.52
N SER A 140 6.06 4.83 3.60
CA SER A 140 7.13 5.34 2.74
C SER A 140 8.52 4.75 3.06
N LEU A 141 8.80 4.38 4.31
CA LEU A 141 10.01 3.63 4.68
C LEU A 141 9.96 2.19 4.15
N VAL A 142 8.79 1.54 4.20
CA VAL A 142 8.58 0.22 3.59
C VAL A 142 8.75 0.29 2.07
N LEU A 143 8.22 1.34 1.42
CA LEU A 143 8.44 1.60 0.00
C LEU A 143 9.93 1.82 -0.33
N ALA A 144 10.67 2.51 0.54
CA ALA A 144 12.11 2.67 0.34
C ALA A 144 12.85 1.32 0.37
N VAL A 145 12.52 0.43 1.30
CA VAL A 145 13.05 -0.95 1.32
C VAL A 145 12.67 -1.71 0.05
N PHE A 146 11.43 -1.58 -0.39
CA PHE A 146 10.96 -2.18 -1.63
C PHE A 146 11.77 -1.68 -2.84
N PHE A 147 12.00 -0.37 -2.95
CA PHE A 147 12.80 0.23 -4.01
C PHE A 147 14.25 -0.26 -4.02
N LEU A 148 14.86 -0.49 -2.85
CA LEU A 148 16.21 -1.05 -2.78
C LEU A 148 16.25 -2.47 -3.34
N PHE A 149 15.25 -3.31 -3.02
CA PHE A 149 15.14 -4.64 -3.61
C PHE A 149 14.85 -4.59 -5.11
N THR A 150 13.99 -3.69 -5.56
CA THR A 150 13.75 -3.49 -7.00
C THR A 150 15.03 -3.09 -7.72
N LEU A 151 15.80 -2.13 -7.20
CA LEU A 151 17.08 -1.72 -7.76
C LEU A 151 18.12 -2.86 -7.76
N TRP A 152 18.10 -3.74 -6.76
CA TRP A 152 19.01 -4.88 -6.71
C TRP A 152 18.84 -5.79 -7.94
N TRP A 153 17.60 -6.11 -8.31
CA TRP A 153 17.29 -6.96 -9.48
C TRP A 153 17.23 -6.20 -10.81
N ALA A 154 16.89 -4.91 -10.77
CA ALA A 154 16.81 -4.02 -11.93
C ALA A 154 18.09 -3.20 -12.18
N ARG A 155 19.22 -3.58 -11.56
CA ARG A 155 20.47 -2.80 -11.57
C ARG A 155 21.03 -2.45 -12.96
N ARG A 156 20.62 -3.18 -14.00
CA ARG A 156 21.03 -2.96 -15.39
C ARG A 156 20.07 -2.05 -16.18
N ASP A 157 18.89 -1.75 -15.64
CA ASP A 157 17.89 -0.95 -16.30
C ASP A 157 17.94 0.52 -15.82
N TRP A 158 18.41 1.40 -16.71
CA TRP A 158 18.56 2.82 -16.42
C TRP A 158 17.22 3.52 -16.18
N LEU A 159 16.12 3.05 -16.80
CA LEU A 159 14.79 3.63 -16.63
C LEU A 159 14.31 3.43 -15.19
N THR A 160 14.47 2.21 -14.66
CA THR A 160 14.17 1.90 -13.25
C THR A 160 15.00 2.76 -12.29
N TRP A 161 16.27 3.03 -12.58
CA TRP A 161 17.09 3.94 -11.77
C TRP A 161 16.53 5.36 -11.73
N VAL A 162 16.22 5.95 -12.90
CA VAL A 162 15.67 7.31 -12.99
C VAL A 162 14.32 7.39 -12.28
N LEU A 163 13.46 6.38 -12.50
CA LEU A 163 12.15 6.29 -11.85
C LEU A 163 12.28 6.23 -10.33
N ILE A 164 13.07 5.30 -9.79
CA ILE A 164 13.20 5.10 -8.35
C ILE A 164 13.86 6.29 -7.67
N LEU A 165 14.90 6.89 -8.28
CA LEU A 165 15.52 8.10 -7.75
C LEU A 165 14.54 9.29 -7.76
N GLY A 166 13.78 9.45 -8.85
CA GLY A 166 12.74 10.48 -8.96
C GLY A 166 11.64 10.31 -7.91
N MET A 167 11.10 9.09 -7.76
CA MET A 167 10.07 8.78 -6.76
C MET A 167 10.59 8.93 -5.33
N SER A 168 11.82 8.49 -5.06
CA SER A 168 12.45 8.67 -3.75
C SER A 168 12.63 10.15 -3.42
N GLY A 169 13.09 10.95 -4.38
CA GLY A 169 13.21 12.40 -4.23
C GLY A 169 11.85 13.07 -3.95
N LEU A 170 10.80 12.65 -4.66
CA LEU A 170 9.44 13.14 -4.45
C LEU A 170 8.89 12.78 -3.06
N ILE A 171 9.08 11.54 -2.63
CA ILE A 171 8.69 11.05 -1.29
C ILE A 171 9.41 11.85 -0.20
N VAL A 172 10.73 12.02 -0.33
CA VAL A 172 11.52 12.81 0.62
C VAL A 172 11.04 14.25 0.65
N LEU A 173 10.84 14.89 -0.51
CA LEU A 173 10.30 16.25 -0.59
C LEU A 173 8.98 16.37 0.17
N PHE A 174 8.04 15.45 -0.08
CA PHE A 174 6.71 15.49 0.52
C PHE A 174 6.72 15.12 2.01
N TRP A 175 7.73 14.39 2.48
CA TRP A 175 7.96 14.15 3.91
C TRP A 175 8.21 15.46 4.67
N PHE A 176 8.98 16.39 4.09
CA PHE A 176 9.31 17.67 4.71
C PHE A 176 8.16 18.69 4.66
N VAL A 177 7.18 18.50 3.78
CA VAL A 177 6.07 19.46 3.62
C VAL A 177 4.99 19.25 4.68
N ALA A 178 4.67 20.32 5.41
CA ALA A 178 3.60 20.38 6.40
C ALA A 178 3.62 19.24 7.44
N GLY A 179 4.81 18.79 7.86
CA GLY A 179 4.97 17.73 8.87
C GLY A 179 4.59 16.32 8.37
N GLY A 180 4.66 16.07 7.05
CA GLY A 180 4.30 14.80 6.44
C GLY A 180 2.85 14.71 5.96
N VAL A 181 2.06 15.78 6.09
CA VAL A 181 0.67 15.81 5.57
C VAL A 181 0.65 15.67 4.05
N ALA A 182 1.61 16.27 3.33
CA ALA A 182 1.70 16.10 1.89
C ALA A 182 2.06 14.65 1.53
N LEU A 183 3.02 14.05 2.25
CA LEU A 183 3.37 12.63 2.09
C LEU A 183 2.17 11.71 2.24
N ARG A 184 1.28 11.98 3.22
CA ARG A 184 0.05 11.21 3.41
C ARG A 184 -0.81 11.16 2.14
N TYR A 185 -0.98 12.30 1.49
CA TYR A 185 -1.76 12.37 0.25
C TYR A 185 -1.01 11.80 -0.96
N LEU A 186 0.33 11.88 -0.99
CA LEU A 186 1.14 11.21 -2.01
C LEU A 186 1.04 9.68 -1.90
N VAL A 187 1.14 9.14 -0.68
CA VAL A 187 0.98 7.70 -0.41
C VAL A 187 -0.42 7.23 -0.80
N LEU A 188 -1.46 7.99 -0.43
CA LEU A 188 -2.82 7.74 -0.88
C LEU A 188 -2.93 7.74 -2.41
N PHE A 189 -2.33 8.71 -3.08
CA PHE A 189 -2.33 8.81 -4.54
C PHE A 189 -1.65 7.60 -5.19
N ILE A 190 -0.46 7.21 -4.73
CA ILE A 190 0.26 6.03 -5.24
C ILE A 190 -0.58 4.77 -5.04
N GLY A 191 -1.23 4.63 -3.88
CA GLY A 191 -2.13 3.50 -3.60
C GLY A 191 -3.32 3.43 -4.55
N VAL A 192 -4.04 4.55 -4.73
CA VAL A 192 -5.16 4.67 -5.67
C VAL A 192 -4.69 4.39 -7.11
N MET A 193 -3.55 4.96 -7.50
CA MET A 193 -2.95 4.73 -8.81
C MET A 193 -2.66 3.25 -9.04
N SER A 194 -2.07 2.55 -8.08
CA SER A 194 -1.74 1.11 -8.20
C SER A 194 -2.98 0.24 -8.35
N CYS A 195 -4.02 0.47 -7.53
CA CYS A 195 -5.26 -0.28 -7.66
C CYS A 195 -5.95 -0.01 -9.01
N LEU A 196 -6.07 1.25 -9.43
CA LEU A 196 -6.73 1.60 -10.70
C LEU A 196 -5.94 1.09 -11.92
N TYR A 197 -4.61 1.21 -11.89
CA TYR A 197 -3.75 0.72 -12.95
C TYR A 197 -3.93 -0.78 -13.12
N CYS A 198 -3.86 -1.55 -12.03
CA CYS A 198 -4.08 -3.00 -12.06
C CYS A 198 -5.46 -3.37 -12.63
N LEU A 199 -6.53 -2.67 -12.24
CA LEU A 199 -7.86 -2.91 -12.81
C LEU A 199 -7.88 -2.66 -14.32
N TRP A 200 -7.27 -1.56 -14.78
CA TRP A 200 -7.21 -1.25 -16.19
C TRP A 200 -6.36 -2.23 -16.99
N ASP A 201 -5.22 -2.62 -16.44
CA ASP A 201 -4.29 -3.56 -17.06
C ASP A 201 -4.95 -4.93 -17.27
N ILE A 202 -5.65 -5.44 -16.23
CA ILE A 202 -6.44 -6.67 -16.36
C ILE A 202 -7.53 -6.52 -17.43
N ILE A 203 -8.24 -5.39 -17.47
CA ILE A 203 -9.30 -5.17 -18.47
C ILE A 203 -8.71 -5.14 -19.89
N ASP A 204 -7.59 -4.45 -20.11
CA ASP A 204 -6.96 -4.36 -21.42
C ASP A 204 -6.38 -5.70 -21.88
N ASP A 205 -5.76 -6.46 -20.99
CA ASP A 205 -5.20 -7.78 -21.29
C ASP A 205 -6.29 -8.84 -21.51
N THR A 206 -7.39 -8.75 -20.77
CA THR A 206 -8.46 -9.77 -20.76
C THR A 206 -9.53 -9.50 -21.81
N ILE A 207 -9.99 -8.25 -21.89
CA ILE A 207 -11.18 -7.86 -22.65
C ILE A 207 -10.79 -7.22 -23.98
N SER A 208 -9.78 -6.33 -23.98
CA SER A 208 -9.33 -5.62 -25.19
C SER A 208 -8.40 -6.44 -26.09
N ARG A 209 -8.02 -7.67 -25.69
CA ARG A 209 -7.24 -8.67 -26.46
C ARG A 209 -5.86 -8.19 -26.93
N LYS A 210 -5.21 -7.27 -26.20
CA LYS A 210 -3.97 -6.65 -26.69
C LYS A 210 -2.76 -7.60 -26.69
N VAL A 211 -2.69 -8.65 -25.86
CA VAL A 211 -1.45 -9.44 -25.78
C VAL A 211 -1.68 -10.94 -25.53
N ASN A 212 -1.15 -11.79 -26.43
CA ASN A 212 -1.09 -13.26 -26.28
C ASN A 212 -0.06 -13.75 -25.22
N SER A 213 0.54 -12.84 -24.45
CA SER A 213 1.59 -13.10 -23.46
C SER A 213 1.35 -12.51 -22.05
N SER A 214 0.17 -11.94 -21.76
CA SER A 214 -0.18 -11.49 -20.39
C SER A 214 -0.15 -12.62 -19.36
N ASP A 215 -0.10 -12.30 -18.07
CA ASP A 215 -0.06 -13.32 -17.01
C ASP A 215 -1.30 -14.22 -17.03
N ALA A 216 -2.47 -13.65 -17.32
CA ALA A 216 -3.71 -14.42 -17.47
C ALA A 216 -3.64 -15.39 -18.65
N SER A 217 -2.99 -14.98 -19.76
CA SER A 217 -2.78 -15.83 -20.92
C SER A 217 -1.79 -16.97 -20.63
N GLN A 218 -0.71 -16.70 -19.89
CA GLN A 218 0.27 -17.71 -19.49
C GLN A 218 -0.34 -18.68 -18.47
N PHE A 219 -1.14 -18.18 -17.53
CA PHE A 219 -1.81 -19.00 -16.53
C PHE A 219 -2.84 -19.93 -17.16
N ALA A 220 -3.62 -19.44 -18.12
CA ALA A 220 -4.57 -20.26 -18.86
C ALA A 220 -3.89 -21.42 -19.60
N LYS A 221 -2.71 -21.20 -20.19
CA LYS A 221 -1.92 -22.25 -20.85
C LYS A 221 -1.47 -23.34 -19.87
N ILE A 222 -1.17 -22.98 -18.63
CA ILE A 222 -0.75 -23.92 -17.58
C ILE A 222 -1.95 -24.64 -16.95
N CYS A 223 -3.04 -23.93 -16.63
CA CYS A 223 -4.23 -24.57 -16.04
C CYS A 223 -4.93 -25.49 -17.03
N GLY A 224 -5.00 -25.11 -18.31
CA GLY A 224 -5.72 -25.83 -19.37
C GLY A 224 -7.25 -25.91 -19.19
N CYS A 225 -7.77 -25.44 -18.06
CA CYS A 225 -9.13 -25.63 -17.61
C CYS A 225 -10.12 -24.56 -18.10
N CYS A 226 -9.64 -23.32 -18.28
CA CYS A 226 -10.45 -22.16 -18.64
C CYS A 226 -9.61 -21.19 -19.48
N PRO A 227 -10.23 -20.39 -20.36
CA PRO A 227 -9.51 -19.41 -21.16
C PRO A 227 -9.05 -18.23 -20.28
N SER A 228 -8.10 -17.43 -20.77
CA SER A 228 -7.48 -16.33 -20.01
C SER A 228 -8.48 -15.33 -19.47
N GLN A 229 -9.64 -15.17 -20.11
CA GLN A 229 -10.67 -14.24 -19.69
C GLN A 229 -11.30 -14.59 -18.35
N VAL A 230 -11.48 -15.88 -18.08
CA VAL A 230 -12.06 -16.33 -16.81
C VAL A 230 -11.12 -15.98 -15.66
N TRP A 231 -9.82 -16.23 -15.86
CA TRP A 231 -8.78 -15.90 -14.89
C TRP A 231 -8.62 -14.39 -14.69
N GLY A 232 -8.60 -13.62 -15.78
CA GLY A 232 -8.55 -12.17 -15.72
C GLY A 232 -9.76 -11.57 -14.99
N VAL A 233 -10.99 -12.00 -15.30
CA VAL A 233 -12.20 -11.53 -14.59
C VAL A 233 -12.17 -11.92 -13.11
N LEU A 234 -11.71 -13.13 -12.76
CA LEU A 234 -11.55 -13.54 -11.37
C LEU A 234 -10.57 -12.60 -10.63
N TRP A 235 -9.41 -12.34 -11.21
CA TRP A 235 -8.40 -11.46 -10.60
C TRP A 235 -8.87 -10.02 -10.56
N LEU A 236 -9.65 -9.56 -11.54
CA LEU A 236 -10.29 -8.24 -11.52
C LEU A 236 -11.17 -8.07 -10.27
N PHE A 237 -12.01 -9.07 -9.96
CA PHE A 237 -12.84 -9.03 -8.75
C PHE A 237 -12.01 -9.02 -7.47
N ILE A 238 -10.92 -9.80 -7.42
CA ILE A 238 -10.03 -9.83 -6.25
C ILE A 238 -9.31 -8.47 -6.08
N SER A 239 -8.76 -7.92 -7.15
CA SER A 239 -8.12 -6.60 -7.14
C SER A 239 -9.09 -5.49 -6.73
N PHE A 240 -10.34 -5.55 -7.19
CA PHE A 240 -11.39 -4.62 -6.78
C PHE A 240 -11.76 -4.79 -5.29
N ALA A 241 -11.81 -6.03 -4.80
CA ALA A 241 -12.01 -6.31 -3.39
C ALA A 241 -10.87 -5.76 -2.52
N PHE A 242 -9.61 -5.84 -2.98
CA PHE A 242 -8.48 -5.21 -2.28
C PHE A 242 -8.60 -3.69 -2.23
N PHE A 243 -9.01 -3.05 -3.32
CA PHE A 243 -9.28 -1.61 -3.31
C PHE A 243 -10.31 -1.23 -2.23
N ILE A 244 -11.45 -1.94 -2.19
CA ILE A 244 -12.48 -1.73 -1.16
C ILE A 244 -11.91 -1.99 0.24
N ALA A 245 -11.19 -3.09 0.43
CA ALA A 245 -10.59 -3.46 1.71
C ALA A 245 -9.62 -2.40 2.21
N GLY A 246 -8.77 -1.81 1.35
CA GLY A 246 -7.86 -0.72 1.72
C GLY A 246 -8.61 0.49 2.28
N VAL A 247 -9.72 0.88 1.65
CA VAL A 247 -10.59 1.96 2.14
C VAL A 247 -11.25 1.59 3.46
N LEU A 248 -11.81 0.37 3.58
CA LEU A 248 -12.48 -0.08 4.80
C LEU A 248 -11.52 -0.19 6.00
N VAL A 249 -10.31 -0.70 5.77
CA VAL A 249 -9.25 -0.75 6.79
C VAL A 249 -8.86 0.67 7.19
N GLY A 250 -8.67 1.58 6.23
CA GLY A 250 -8.41 2.99 6.51
C GLY A 250 -9.50 3.63 7.38
N LEU A 251 -10.77 3.32 7.09
CA LEU A 251 -11.92 3.81 7.85
C LEU A 251 -12.00 3.23 9.26
N ALA A 252 -11.71 1.94 9.43
CA ALA A 252 -11.81 1.26 10.72
C ALA A 252 -10.61 1.54 11.63
N ALA A 253 -9.40 1.61 11.07
CA ALA A 253 -8.15 1.70 11.84
C ALA A 253 -7.79 3.13 12.25
N PHE A 254 -8.07 4.14 11.41
CA PHE A 254 -7.55 5.51 11.63
C PHE A 254 -8.68 6.52 11.88
N LYS A 255 -9.06 6.70 13.15
CA LYS A 255 -10.17 7.57 13.59
C LYS A 255 -9.73 8.93 14.11
N GLU A 256 -8.44 9.21 14.06
CA GLU A 256 -7.82 10.45 14.54
C GLU A 256 -8.31 11.65 13.73
N SER A 257 -8.46 12.80 14.39
CA SER A 257 -8.73 14.06 13.70
C SER A 257 -7.45 14.62 13.06
N ALA A 258 -7.58 15.49 12.06
CA ALA A 258 -6.43 16.16 11.44
C ALA A 258 -5.52 16.89 12.47
N ALA A 259 -6.11 17.46 13.52
CA ALA A 259 -5.34 18.11 14.59
C ALA A 259 -4.54 17.09 15.41
N GLN A 260 -5.15 15.94 15.72
CA GLN A 260 -4.50 14.87 16.46
C GLN A 260 -3.39 14.22 15.64
N GLN A 261 -3.63 13.90 14.35
CA GLN A 261 -2.58 13.37 13.47
C GLN A 261 -1.38 14.32 13.36
N LYS A 262 -1.62 15.64 13.31
CA LYS A 262 -0.55 16.65 13.28
C LYS A 262 0.25 16.68 14.59
N GLN A 263 -0.41 16.51 15.73
CA GLN A 263 0.26 16.41 17.02
C GLN A 263 1.08 15.11 17.10
N ASP A 264 0.49 13.98 16.75
CA ASP A 264 1.14 12.68 16.81
C ASP A 264 2.34 12.61 15.86
N SER A 265 2.25 13.20 14.68
CA SER A 265 3.35 13.25 13.70
C SER A 265 4.49 14.19 14.08
N SER A 266 4.26 15.11 15.03
CA SER A 266 5.31 15.95 15.59
C SER A 266 6.16 15.23 16.64
N VAL A 267 5.66 14.12 17.19
CA VAL A 267 6.36 13.29 18.17
C VAL A 267 6.95 12.04 17.52
N PHE A 268 6.19 11.39 16.64
CA PHE A 268 6.59 10.16 15.96
C PHE A 268 7.27 10.45 14.62
N LEU A 269 8.55 10.02 14.49
CA LEU A 269 9.41 10.29 13.34
C LEU A 269 9.33 11.77 12.90
N PRO A 270 9.68 12.70 13.80
CA PRO A 270 9.56 14.13 13.51
C PRO A 270 10.41 14.52 12.31
N VAL A 271 9.95 15.52 11.56
CA VAL A 271 10.73 16.05 10.43
C VAL A 271 12.08 16.55 10.96
N PRO A 272 13.22 16.14 10.37
CA PRO A 272 14.53 16.62 10.79
C PRO A 272 14.58 18.15 10.85
N GLY A 273 15.06 18.70 11.97
CA GLY A 273 15.13 20.15 12.22
C GLY A 273 13.85 20.78 12.80
N SER A 274 12.77 20.02 13.01
CA SER A 274 11.58 20.52 13.71
C SER A 274 11.76 20.53 15.24
N SER A 275 10.94 21.30 15.96
CA SER A 275 10.97 21.35 17.43
C SER A 275 10.79 19.97 18.09
N GLY A 276 10.03 19.07 17.45
CA GLY A 276 9.87 17.69 17.90
C GLY A 276 11.10 16.80 17.66
N ALA A 277 11.93 17.12 16.67
CA ALA A 277 13.23 16.45 16.47
C ALA A 277 14.25 16.89 17.53
N LEU A 278 14.17 18.14 18.01
CA LEU A 278 15.04 18.63 19.09
C LEU A 278 14.73 17.98 20.45
N SER A 279 13.46 17.69 20.75
CA SER A 279 13.05 17.04 22.01
C SER A 279 13.36 15.55 22.07
N THR A 280 13.57 14.91 20.91
CA THR A 280 13.94 13.48 20.79
C THR A 280 15.45 13.28 20.62
N ALA A 281 16.22 14.35 20.40
CA ALA A 281 17.67 14.28 20.42
C ALA A 281 18.16 13.96 21.85
N PRO A 282 19.11 13.01 22.02
CA PRO A 282 19.69 12.76 23.33
C PRO A 282 20.25 14.07 23.88
N SER A 283 19.87 14.41 25.12
CA SER A 283 20.43 15.58 25.78
C SER A 283 21.95 15.45 25.81
N VAL A 284 22.68 16.57 25.75
CA VAL A 284 24.15 16.56 25.88
C VAL A 284 24.56 15.80 27.16
N GLY A 285 23.75 15.88 28.23
CA GLY A 285 23.93 15.08 29.44
C GLY A 285 23.77 13.56 29.24
N GLY A 286 22.80 13.11 28.45
CA GLY A 286 22.61 11.69 28.11
C GLY A 286 23.74 11.13 27.24
N LEU A 287 24.26 11.93 26.31
CA LEU A 287 25.44 11.59 25.50
C LEU A 287 26.72 11.48 26.33
N VAL A 288 26.92 12.39 27.30
CA VAL A 288 28.05 12.34 28.23
C VAL A 288 27.96 11.13 29.16
N ILE A 289 26.77 10.82 29.69
CA ILE A 289 26.57 9.65 30.55
C ILE A 289 26.80 8.35 29.77
N ALA A 290 26.30 8.23 28.53
CA ALA A 290 26.55 7.07 27.68
C ALA A 290 28.04 6.91 27.33
N ALA A 291 28.75 8.01 27.07
CA ALA A 291 30.19 8.00 26.81
C ALA A 291 31.00 7.60 28.06
N VAL A 292 30.62 8.11 29.24
CA VAL A 292 31.29 7.77 30.52
C VAL A 292 31.02 6.31 30.91
N LEU A 293 29.78 5.82 30.77
CA LEU A 293 29.45 4.42 31.04
C LEU A 293 30.09 3.46 30.03
N GLY A 294 30.21 3.86 28.77
CA GLY A 294 30.92 3.10 27.73
C GLY A 294 32.43 2.98 27.98
N LEU A 295 33.03 3.98 28.64
CA LEU A 295 34.45 3.95 29.04
C LEU A 295 34.70 3.12 30.30
N VAL A 296 33.74 3.07 31.24
CA VAL A 296 33.85 2.27 32.47
C VAL A 296 33.59 0.78 32.23
N GLY A 297 32.83 0.41 31.19
CA GLY A 297 32.59 -0.99 30.82
C GLY A 297 33.77 -1.68 30.11
N VAL A 298 34.90 -0.99 29.91
CA VAL A 298 36.10 -1.49 29.22
C VAL A 298 37.33 -1.56 30.17
N LEU A 299 37.15 -1.23 31.46
CA LEU A 299 38.15 -1.42 32.53
C LEU A 299 37.79 -2.62 33.40
#